data_AF-A0A1N6GZ44-F1
#
_entry.id   AF-A0A1N6GZ44-F1
#
_cell.length_a   1.000
_cell.length_b   1.000
_cell.length_c   1.000
_cell.angle_alpha   90.00
_cell.angle_beta   90.00
_cell.angle_gamma   90.00
#
_symmetry.space_group_name_H-M   'P 1'
#
loop_
_entity.id
_entity.type
_entity.pdbx_description
1 polymer ?
#
loop_
_entity_poly.entity_id
_entity_poly.type
_entity_poly.pdbx_seq_one_letter_code
_entity_poly.pdbx_strand_id
1 'polypeptide(L)'
;MITSRSEILKEGVLETTNGMHIEHLNTDDLQPLMQNPPQNAVGFFIGDNLGGSGWEILMPDGGKEKYYVDLPKEIKIKTFLELKNLPKVSVKDKEGQFYNTQDMVKYYYDFLVVLVNNAKLTFIN
;
A
#
# COMPACT_ATOMS: atom_id res chain seq x y z
N MET A 1 35.26 -13.78 7.35
CA MET A 1 33.97 -14.48 7.59
C MET A 1 33.03 -13.61 8.44
N ILE A 2 32.87 -12.32 8.11
CA ILE A 2 32.01 -11.36 8.85
C ILE A 2 31.11 -10.56 7.88
N THR A 3 31.45 -10.51 6.59
CA THR A 3 30.77 -9.68 5.58
C THR A 3 29.34 -10.14 5.28
N SER A 4 29.12 -11.44 5.07
CA SER A 4 27.81 -11.96 4.64
C SER A 4 26.70 -11.80 5.69
N ARG A 5 27.02 -11.85 7.00
CA ARG A 5 26.01 -11.65 8.07
C ARG A 5 25.53 -10.20 8.11
N SER A 6 26.40 -9.24 7.82
CA SER A 6 26.07 -7.81 7.85
C SER A 6 25.28 -7.34 6.63
N GLU A 7 25.48 -7.97 5.47
CA GLU A 7 24.74 -7.65 4.24
C GLU A 7 23.28 -8.12 4.33
N ILE A 8 23.03 -9.34 4.82
CA ILE A 8 21.68 -9.89 5.03
C ILE A 8 20.84 -9.03 6.00
N LEU A 9 21.46 -8.41 7.01
CA LEU A 9 20.77 -7.58 8.00
C LEU A 9 20.34 -6.21 7.46
N LYS A 10 20.95 -5.72 6.37
CA LYS A 10 20.61 -4.42 5.75
C LYS A 10 19.61 -4.53 4.60
N GLU A 11 19.37 -5.72 4.06
CA GLU A 11 18.32 -5.96 3.05
C GLU A 11 16.92 -6.16 3.66
N GLY A 12 16.78 -6.08 4.99
CA GLY A 12 15.50 -6.20 5.70
C GLY A 12 14.57 -4.98 5.58
N VAL A 13 14.97 -3.92 4.88
CA VAL A 13 14.09 -2.77 4.61
C VAL A 13 13.23 -3.13 3.39
N LEU A 14 12.10 -3.77 3.65
CA LEU A 14 11.09 -3.97 2.62
C LEU A 14 10.57 -2.60 2.18
N GLU A 15 10.81 -2.24 0.93
CA GLU A 15 10.19 -1.07 0.32
C GLU A 15 8.67 -1.30 0.24
N THR A 16 7.98 -0.70 1.20
CA THR A 16 6.53 -0.75 1.31
C THR A 16 5.93 0.54 0.76
N THR A 17 4.73 0.45 0.21
CA THR A 17 3.89 1.59 -0.13
C THR A 17 2.50 1.37 0.46
N ASN A 18 1.80 2.44 0.79
CA ASN A 18 0.40 2.32 1.18
C ASN A 18 -0.46 2.26 -0.09
N GLY A 19 -1.27 1.22 -0.20
CA GLY A 19 -2.30 1.05 -1.20
C GLY A 19 -3.68 1.38 -0.62
N MET A 20 -4.57 1.86 -1.48
CA MET A 20 -5.96 2.11 -1.16
C MET A 20 -6.84 1.44 -2.21
N HIS A 21 -7.87 0.72 -1.77
CA HIS A 21 -8.91 0.18 -2.62
C HIS A 21 -10.26 0.76 -2.17
N ILE A 22 -10.94 1.42 -3.10
CA ILE A 22 -12.28 1.95 -2.91
C ILE A 22 -13.23 0.99 -3.62
N GLU A 23 -14.13 0.34 -2.87
CA GLU A 23 -15.01 -0.71 -3.44
C GLU A 23 -15.97 -0.14 -4.48
N HIS A 24 -16.44 1.09 -4.23
CA HIS A 24 -17.34 1.82 -5.11
C HIS A 24 -17.17 3.32 -4.88
N LEU A 25 -17.11 4.10 -5.97
CA LEU A 25 -17.04 5.55 -5.92
C LEU A 25 -17.79 6.13 -7.12
N ASN A 26 -18.91 6.80 -6.85
CA ASN A 26 -19.59 7.63 -7.84
C ASN A 26 -19.82 9.05 -7.32
N THR A 27 -20.42 9.91 -8.15
CA THR A 27 -20.72 11.30 -7.77
C THR A 27 -21.78 11.40 -6.67
N ASP A 28 -22.72 10.46 -6.62
CA ASP A 28 -23.79 10.45 -5.61
C ASP A 28 -23.26 10.11 -4.21
N ASP A 29 -22.24 9.25 -4.12
CA ASP A 29 -21.56 8.90 -2.87
C ASP A 29 -20.87 10.14 -2.25
N LEU A 30 -20.40 11.06 -3.08
CA LEU A 30 -19.76 12.31 -2.66
C LEU A 30 -20.75 13.47 -2.49
N GLN A 31 -22.01 13.29 -2.86
CA GLN A 31 -23.03 14.33 -2.80
C GLN A 31 -23.11 15.02 -1.42
N PRO A 32 -23.04 14.31 -0.27
CA PRO A 32 -23.06 14.96 1.04
C PRO A 32 -21.91 15.95 1.25
N LEU A 33 -20.75 15.67 0.65
CA LEU A 33 -19.58 16.55 0.71
C LEU A 33 -19.66 17.69 -0.30
N MET A 34 -20.25 17.43 -1.48
CA MET A 34 -20.39 18.43 -2.55
C MET A 34 -21.50 19.46 -2.29
N GLN A 35 -22.43 19.19 -1.38
CA GLN A 35 -23.51 20.13 -1.04
C GLN A 35 -23.02 21.36 -0.27
N ASN A 36 -21.93 21.24 0.48
CA ASN A 36 -21.39 22.34 1.27
C ASN A 36 -19.85 22.34 1.25
N PRO A 37 -19.24 22.60 0.08
CA PRO A 37 -17.79 22.68 -0.01
C PRO A 37 -17.27 23.89 0.79
N PRO A 38 -16.05 23.81 1.34
CA PRO A 38 -15.43 24.94 2.00
C PRO A 38 -15.24 26.10 1.02
N GLN A 39 -15.18 27.33 1.55
CA GLN A 39 -14.99 28.52 0.73
C GLN A 39 -13.70 28.42 -0.08
N ASN A 40 -13.76 28.83 -1.36
CA ASN A 40 -12.64 28.76 -2.30
C ASN A 40 -12.13 27.33 -2.60
N ALA A 41 -12.94 26.30 -2.37
CA ALA A 41 -12.63 24.94 -2.80
C ALA A 41 -12.44 24.86 -4.33
N VAL A 42 -11.32 24.30 -4.77
CA VAL A 42 -10.96 24.11 -6.19
C VAL A 42 -10.91 22.64 -6.62
N GLY A 43 -10.86 21.71 -5.66
CA GLY A 43 -10.84 20.28 -5.95
C GLY A 43 -11.05 19.44 -4.71
N PHE A 44 -11.48 18.20 -4.90
CA PHE A 44 -11.61 17.19 -3.85
C PHE A 44 -10.56 16.10 -4.03
N PHE A 45 -9.97 15.62 -2.95
CA PHE A 45 -8.97 14.56 -2.94
C PHE A 45 -9.35 13.45 -1.97
N ILE A 46 -8.96 12.22 -2.32
CA ILE A 46 -9.11 11.02 -1.50
C ILE A 46 -7.76 10.32 -1.45
N GLY A 47 -7.26 10.03 -0.26
CA GLY A 47 -6.04 9.25 -0.06
C GLY A 47 -4.77 10.02 -0.38
N ASP A 48 -4.49 11.07 0.39
CA ASP A 48 -3.18 11.73 0.32
C ASP A 48 -2.06 10.91 0.98
N ASN A 49 -0.85 11.46 1.07
CA ASN A 49 0.31 10.76 1.64
C ASN A 49 0.11 10.30 3.10
N LEU A 50 -0.86 10.87 3.82
CA LEU A 50 -1.22 10.49 5.19
C LEU A 50 -2.49 9.62 5.24
N GLY A 51 -3.07 9.29 4.09
CA GLY A 51 -4.35 8.60 3.96
C GLY A 51 -5.56 9.50 4.19
N GLY A 52 -5.38 10.82 4.25
CA GLY A 52 -6.44 11.79 4.45
C GLY A 52 -7.26 12.04 3.19
N SER A 53 -8.47 12.56 3.38
CA SER A 53 -9.37 13.00 2.30
C SER A 53 -9.89 14.40 2.60
N GLY A 54 -10.24 15.18 1.58
CA GLY A 54 -10.53 16.59 1.79
C GLY A 54 -10.66 17.41 0.53
N TRP A 55 -10.68 18.72 0.73
CA TRP A 55 -10.73 19.72 -0.32
C TRP A 55 -9.38 20.43 -0.46
N GLU A 56 -8.97 20.73 -1.69
CA GLU A 56 -7.98 21.77 -1.95
C GLU A 56 -8.68 23.12 -1.96
N ILE A 57 -8.24 24.05 -1.11
CA ILE A 57 -8.75 25.43 -1.04
C ILE A 57 -7.72 26.40 -1.63
N LEU A 58 -8.18 27.35 -2.43
CA LEU A 58 -7.34 28.43 -2.97
C LEU A 58 -7.33 29.59 -1.98
N MET A 59 -6.12 29.93 -1.53
CA MET A 59 -5.87 31.02 -0.61
C MET A 59 -5.81 32.37 -1.36
N PRO A 60 -6.06 33.50 -0.69
CA PRO A 60 -6.04 34.83 -1.32
C PRO A 60 -4.70 35.22 -1.97
N ASP A 61 -3.60 34.61 -1.50
CA ASP A 61 -2.24 34.78 -2.05
C ASP A 61 -1.95 33.88 -3.27
N GLY A 62 -2.92 33.08 -3.70
CA GLY A 62 -2.79 32.11 -4.79
C GLY A 62 -2.23 30.75 -4.35
N GLY A 63 -1.90 30.57 -3.07
CA GLY A 63 -1.49 29.29 -2.50
C GLY A 63 -2.65 28.28 -2.45
N LYS A 64 -2.32 26.99 -2.37
CA LYS A 64 -3.31 25.93 -2.15
C LYS A 64 -3.09 25.28 -0.79
N GLU A 65 -4.15 25.12 -0.02
CA GLU A 65 -4.15 24.40 1.25
C GLU A 65 -5.11 23.20 1.22
N LYS A 66 -4.89 22.24 2.12
CA LYS A 66 -5.77 21.08 2.28
C LYS A 66 -6.70 21.28 3.47
N TYR A 67 -7.99 21.17 3.21
CA TYR A 67 -9.05 21.13 4.21
C TYR A 67 -9.57 19.70 4.34
N TYR A 68 -9.21 19.01 5.42
CA TYR A 68 -9.55 17.60 5.62
C TYR A 68 -10.99 17.41 6.09
N VAL A 69 -11.66 16.39 5.56
CA VAL A 69 -13.01 15.99 5.95
C VAL A 69 -13.09 14.47 6.06
N ASP A 70 -14.00 14.01 6.91
CA ASP A 70 -14.35 12.59 6.95
C ASP A 70 -15.17 12.22 5.71
N LEU A 71 -14.83 11.10 5.09
CA LEU A 71 -15.64 10.53 4.02
C LEU A 71 -16.93 9.93 4.58
N PRO A 72 -18.05 10.00 3.84
CA PRO A 72 -19.27 9.27 4.18
C PRO A 72 -18.99 7.79 4.46
N LYS A 73 -19.66 7.23 5.47
CA LYS A 73 -19.43 5.83 5.94
C LYS A 73 -19.83 4.79 4.91
N GLU A 74 -20.61 5.21 3.93
CA GLU A 74 -21.07 4.46 2.77
C GLU A 74 -19.90 4.16 1.83
N ILE A 75 -18.91 5.07 1.75
CA ILE A 75 -17.70 4.86 0.94
C ILE A 75 -16.80 3.85 1.66
N LYS A 76 -16.79 2.61 1.16
CA LYS A 76 -15.96 1.54 1.69
C LYS A 76 -14.55 1.64 1.16
N ILE A 77 -13.62 1.95 2.06
CA ILE A 77 -12.20 2.07 1.77
C ILE A 77 -11.43 1.00 2.55
N LYS A 78 -10.60 0.27 1.82
CA LYS A 78 -9.61 -0.66 2.37
C LYS A 78 -8.23 -0.09 2.13
N THR A 79 -7.49 0.16 3.20
CA THR A 79 -6.06 0.49 3.12
C THR A 79 -5.25 -0.78 3.34
N PHE A 80 -4.18 -0.93 2.57
CA PHE A 80 -3.29 -2.08 2.67
C PHE A 80 -1.84 -1.65 2.45
N LEU A 81 -0.91 -2.45 2.94
CA LEU A 81 0.51 -2.26 2.68
C LEU A 81 0.89 -3.10 1.45
N GLU A 82 1.38 -2.45 0.41
CA GLU A 82 1.87 -3.08 -0.80
C GLU A 82 3.40 -3.13 -0.79
N LEU A 83 3.96 -4.26 -1.22
CA LEU A 83 5.41 -4.48 -1.31
C LEU A 83 5.85 -4.22 -2.76
N LYS A 84 6.71 -3.22 -2.98
CA LYS A 84 7.08 -2.77 -4.33
C LYS A 84 7.83 -3.83 -5.14
N ASN A 85 8.62 -4.65 -4.46
CA ASN A 85 9.53 -5.61 -5.09
C ASN A 85 9.26 -7.01 -4.56
N LEU A 86 8.05 -7.53 -4.81
CA LEU A 86 7.80 -8.95 -4.58
C LEU A 86 8.77 -9.76 -5.45
N PRO A 87 9.53 -10.71 -4.88
CA PRO A 87 10.31 -11.62 -5.69
C PRO A 87 9.33 -12.31 -6.64
N LYS A 88 9.55 -12.14 -7.95
CA LYS A 88 8.78 -12.82 -9.01
C LYS A 88 9.12 -14.30 -8.97
N VAL A 89 8.65 -15.02 -7.97
CA VAL A 89 8.71 -16.47 -8.00
C VAL A 89 7.42 -16.95 -8.61
N SER A 90 7.54 -17.41 -9.85
CA SER A 90 6.48 -18.09 -10.56
C SER A 90 6.17 -19.42 -9.86
N VAL A 91 5.36 -19.38 -8.80
CA VAL A 91 4.53 -20.54 -8.47
C VAL A 91 3.37 -20.47 -9.45
N LYS A 92 3.53 -21.18 -10.57
CA LYS A 92 2.48 -21.33 -11.57
C LYS A 92 1.31 -22.08 -10.93
N ASP A 93 0.26 -21.37 -10.55
CA ASP A 93 -1.06 -21.84 -10.93
C ASP A 93 -1.29 -21.45 -12.41
N LYS A 94 -2.38 -21.90 -13.03
CA LYS A 94 -2.58 -21.75 -14.48
C LYS A 94 -2.80 -20.28 -14.89
N GLU A 95 -2.89 -19.34 -13.94
CA GLU A 95 -3.25 -17.93 -14.19
C GLU A 95 -2.34 -16.88 -13.52
N GLY A 96 -1.38 -17.26 -12.66
CA GLY A 96 -0.26 -16.42 -12.22
C GLY A 96 -0.58 -15.35 -11.17
N GLN A 97 -1.59 -15.54 -10.32
CA GLN A 97 -2.03 -14.53 -9.34
C GLN A 97 -1.98 -15.07 -7.91
N PHE A 98 -1.46 -14.28 -6.96
CA PHE A 98 -1.60 -14.55 -5.52
C PHE A 98 -2.91 -13.94 -5.02
N TYR A 99 -3.82 -14.74 -4.46
CA TYR A 99 -5.18 -14.31 -4.15
C TYR A 99 -5.32 -13.54 -2.82
N ASN A 100 -4.35 -13.63 -1.89
CA ASN A 100 -4.34 -12.83 -0.67
C ASN A 100 -2.95 -12.79 -0.01
N THR A 101 -2.76 -11.83 0.90
CA THR A 101 -1.52 -11.58 1.65
C THR A 101 -1.06 -12.78 2.49
N GLN A 102 -1.99 -13.61 2.98
CA GLN A 102 -1.66 -14.77 3.81
C GLN A 102 -0.97 -15.86 2.98
N ASP A 103 -1.46 -16.10 1.77
CA ASP A 103 -0.83 -17.03 0.82
C ASP A 103 0.56 -16.56 0.41
N MET A 104 0.73 -15.25 0.21
CA MET A 104 2.03 -14.65 -0.11
C MET A 104 3.03 -14.75 1.05
N VAL A 105 2.60 -14.48 2.29
CA VAL A 105 3.45 -14.61 3.48
C VAL A 105 3.83 -16.08 3.73
N LYS A 106 2.87 -17.00 3.56
CA LYS A 106 3.15 -18.43 3.65
C LYS A 106 4.17 -18.86 2.60
N TYR A 107 4.00 -18.40 1.35
CA TYR A 107 4.94 -18.67 0.27
C TYR A 107 6.35 -18.16 0.60
N TYR A 108 6.47 -16.93 1.10
CA TYR A 108 7.76 -16.37 1.47
C TYR A 108 8.42 -17.15 2.62
N TYR A 109 7.65 -17.57 3.62
CA TYR A 109 8.14 -18.43 4.70
C TYR A 109 8.67 -19.77 4.15
N ASP A 110 7.90 -20.44 3.29
CA ASP A 110 8.29 -21.72 2.69
C ASP A 110 9.58 -21.56 1.84
N PHE A 111 9.71 -20.46 1.09
CA PHE A 111 10.92 -20.15 0.32
C PHE A 111 12.15 -19.98 1.24
N LEU A 112 12.03 -19.21 2.32
CA LEU A 112 13.11 -19.01 3.28
C LEU A 112 13.54 -20.34 3.94
N VAL A 113 12.59 -21.21 4.25
CA VAL A 113 12.87 -22.55 4.80
C VAL A 113 13.70 -23.36 3.82
N VAL A 114 13.31 -23.41 2.54
CA VAL A 114 14.07 -24.13 1.50
C VAL A 114 15.47 -23.54 1.33
N LEU A 115 15.58 -22.21 1.26
CA LEU A 115 16.87 -21.52 1.09
C LEU A 115 17.82 -21.82 2.25
N VAL A 116 17.33 -21.73 3.50
CA VAL A 116 18.12 -22.04 4.69
C VAL A 116 18.51 -23.51 4.73
N ASN A 117 17.60 -24.42 4.39
CA ASN A 117 17.92 -25.86 4.37
C ASN A 117 18.96 -26.21 3.30
N ASN A 118 18.86 -25.63 2.11
CA ASN A 118 19.86 -25.81 1.05
C ASN A 118 21.22 -25.23 1.47
N ALA A 119 21.24 -24.07 2.12
CA ALA A 119 22.47 -23.48 2.66
C ALA A 119 23.08 -24.37 3.75
N LYS A 120 22.28 -24.94 4.65
CA LYS A 120 22.75 -25.90 5.66
C LYS A 120 23.39 -27.13 5.01
N LEU A 121 22.76 -27.70 3.99
CA LEU A 121 23.31 -28.86 3.26
C LEU A 121 24.61 -28.56 2.52
N THR A 122 24.78 -27.31 2.05
CA THR A 122 25.94 -26.90 1.25
C THR A 122 27.13 -26.46 2.11
N PHE A 123 26.86 -25.80 3.24
CA PHE A 123 27.88 -25.11 4.05
C PHE A 123 28.05 -25.69 5.47
N ILE A 124 27.19 -26.61 5.89
CA ILE A 124 27.26 -27.30 7.20
C ILE A 124 27.36 -28.83 6.96
N ASN A 125 28.24 -29.23 6.04
CA ASN A 125 28.88 -30.53 6.05
C ASN A 125 30.27 -30.40 6.68
#